data_AF-A0A2V5Y3E8-F1
#
_entry.id   AF-A0A2V5Y3E8-F1
#
_cell.length_a   1.000
_cell.length_b   1.000
_cell.length_c   1.000
_cell.angle_alpha   90.00
_cell.angle_beta   90.00
_cell.angle_gamma   90.00
#
_symmetry.space_group_name_H-M   'P 1'
#
loop_
_entity.id
_entity.type
_entity.pdbx_description
1 polymer ?
#
loop_
_entity_poly.entity_id
_entity_poly.type
_entity_poly.pdbx_seq_one_letter_code
_entity_poly.pdbx_strand_id
1 'polypeptide(L)'
;EPQLRTALVNTRLLAGNKGLHNSLHEALEKDRRRRAESFLTAVCREREARYARFGAAVCLQEPNIKETAGGLRDFQTALWLAHARHGYKTL
;
A
#
# COMPACT_ATOMS: atom_id res chain seq x y z
N GLU A 1 11.14 -3.68 4.58
CA GLU A 1 10.02 -2.92 5.17
C GLU A 1 8.94 -2.57 4.14
N PRO A 2 7.81 -3.31 4.14
CA PRO A 2 6.61 -3.01 3.35
C PRO A 2 6.08 -1.59 3.59
N GLN A 3 6.15 -1.11 4.82
CA GLN A 3 5.61 0.18 5.27
C GLN A 3 6.26 1.35 4.53
N LEU A 4 7.59 1.32 4.37
CA LEU A 4 8.32 2.35 3.62
C LEU A 4 7.89 2.39 2.14
N ARG A 5 7.62 1.22 1.55
CA ARG A 5 7.17 1.14 0.15
C ARG A 5 5.76 1.66 -0.03
N THR A 6 4.84 1.30 0.88
CA THR A 6 3.46 1.80 0.83
C THR A 6 3.39 3.32 0.92
N ALA A 7 4.27 3.94 1.70
CA ALA A 7 4.37 5.40 1.78
C ALA A 7 4.87 6.04 0.47
N LEU A 8 5.77 5.38 -0.25
CA LEU A 8 6.38 5.89 -1.48
C LEU A 8 5.54 5.64 -2.75
N VAL A 9 4.52 4.78 -2.68
CA VAL A 9 3.61 4.52 -3.82
C VAL A 9 2.84 5.80 -4.23
N ASN A 10 2.48 6.65 -3.27
CA ASN A 10 1.69 7.88 -3.51
C ASN A 10 2.55 9.14 -3.53
N THR A 11 3.75 9.08 -4.10
CA THR A 11 4.61 10.26 -4.21
C THR A 11 4.03 11.30 -5.17
N ARG A 12 4.07 12.57 -4.78
CA ARG A 12 3.65 13.71 -5.61
C ARG A 12 4.62 14.87 -5.44
N LEU A 13 5.00 15.50 -6.54
CA LEU A 13 5.75 16.74 -6.50
C LEU A 13 4.85 17.90 -6.04
N LEU A 14 5.07 18.38 -4.83
CA LEU A 14 4.40 19.59 -4.31
C LEU A 14 5.19 20.85 -4.66
N ALA A 15 6.51 20.80 -4.51
CA ALA A 15 7.43 21.88 -4.87
C ALA A 15 8.86 21.32 -5.08
N GLY A 16 9.72 22.09 -5.74
CA GLY A 16 11.14 21.76 -5.90
C GLY A 16 11.51 21.17 -7.26
N ASN A 17 12.59 20.38 -7.29
CA ASN A 17 13.22 19.93 -8.52
C ASN A 17 12.45 18.76 -9.18
N LYS A 18 11.88 19.04 -10.36
CA LYS A 18 11.17 18.04 -11.19
C LYS A 18 12.06 16.88 -11.64
N GLY A 19 13.31 17.16 -12.00
CA GLY A 19 14.27 16.14 -12.44
C GLY A 19 14.55 15.12 -11.32
N LEU A 20 14.78 15.59 -10.10
CA LEU A 20 14.99 14.70 -8.94
C LEU A 20 13.75 13.84 -8.66
N HIS A 21 12.56 14.43 -8.72
CA HIS A 21 11.30 13.69 -8.57
C HIS A 21 11.14 12.61 -9.65
N ASN A 22 11.47 12.91 -10.91
CA ASN A 22 11.40 11.95 -11.99
C ASN A 22 12.39 10.79 -11.79
N SER A 23 13.63 11.08 -11.38
CA SER A 23 14.63 10.05 -11.06
C SER A 23 14.19 9.14 -9.92
N LEU A 24 13.59 9.71 -8.86
CA LEU A 24 12.99 8.94 -7.77
C LEU A 24 11.88 8.02 -8.29
N HIS A 25 10.97 8.57 -9.10
CA HIS A 25 9.85 7.84 -9.65
C HIS A 25 10.31 6.66 -10.53
N GLU A 26 11.30 6.87 -11.40
CA GLU A 26 11.88 5.80 -12.22
C GLU A 26 12.52 4.69 -11.37
N ALA A 27 13.24 5.06 -10.31
CA ALA A 27 13.82 4.11 -9.38
C ALA A 27 12.75 3.27 -8.67
N LEU A 28 11.65 3.90 -8.25
CA LEU A 28 10.51 3.21 -7.62
C LEU A 28 9.81 2.24 -8.57
N GLU A 29 9.61 2.62 -9.84
CA GLU A 29 9.02 1.71 -10.84
C GLU A 29 9.91 0.51 -11.15
N LYS A 30 11.23 0.69 -11.15
CA LYS A 30 12.19 -0.40 -11.30
C LYS A 30 12.15 -1.33 -10.07
N ASP A 31 12.06 -0.77 -8.87
CA ASP A 31 11.97 -1.56 -7.64
C ASP A 31 10.68 -2.38 -7.57
N ARG A 32 9.54 -1.74 -7.91
CA ARG A 32 8.22 -2.37 -7.96
C ARG A 32 8.24 -3.62 -8.81
N ARG A 33 8.73 -3.52 -10.05
CA ARG A 33 8.80 -4.65 -10.99
C ARG A 33 9.69 -5.79 -10.48
N ARG A 34 10.80 -5.46 -9.81
CA ARG A 34 11.73 -6.47 -9.27
C ARG A 34 11.19 -7.21 -8.06
N ARG A 35 10.34 -6.57 -7.25
CA ARG A 35 10.00 -7.05 -5.91
C ARG A 35 8.50 -7.23 -5.68
N ALA A 36 7.69 -7.21 -6.74
CA ALA A 36 6.23 -7.29 -6.66
C ALA A 36 5.76 -8.46 -5.80
N GLU A 37 6.22 -9.69 -6.07
CA GLU A 37 5.80 -10.89 -5.34
C GLU A 37 6.13 -10.85 -3.84
N SER A 38 7.35 -10.42 -3.49
CA SER A 38 7.74 -10.26 -2.09
C SER A 38 6.89 -9.22 -1.36
N PHE A 39 6.46 -8.18 -2.07
CA PHE A 39 5.63 -7.13 -1.52
C PHE A 39 4.18 -7.60 -1.32
N LEU A 40 3.60 -8.29 -2.31
CA LEU A 40 2.27 -8.89 -2.20
C LEU A 40 2.19 -9.81 -0.98
N THR A 41 3.18 -10.70 -0.83
CA THR A 41 3.27 -11.63 0.30
C THR A 41 3.32 -10.89 1.64
N ALA A 42 4.13 -9.84 1.73
CA ALA A 42 4.28 -9.09 2.97
C ALA A 42 3.02 -8.30 3.34
N VAL A 43 2.35 -7.68 2.36
CA VAL A 43 1.09 -6.95 2.57
C VAL A 43 -0.03 -7.90 3.00
N CYS A 44 -0.12 -9.12 2.43
CA CYS A 44 -1.08 -10.12 2.89
C CYS A 44 -0.85 -10.52 4.35
N ARG A 45 0.41 -10.77 4.75
CA ARG A 45 0.77 -11.09 6.15
C ARG A 45 0.42 -9.96 7.11
N GLU A 46 0.67 -8.71 6.71
CA GLU A 46 0.31 -7.53 7.51
C GLU A 46 -1.21 -7.39 7.69
N ARG A 47 -1.99 -7.69 6.65
CA ARG A 47 -3.46 -7.75 6.75
C ARG A 47 -3.92 -8.80 7.76
N GLU A 48 -3.36 -10.01 7.69
CA GLU A 48 -3.70 -11.09 8.62
C GLU A 48 -3.38 -10.70 10.07
N ALA A 49 -2.18 -10.16 10.31
CA ALA A 49 -1.77 -9.68 11.62
C ALA A 49 -2.68 -8.55 12.14
N ARG A 50 -3.13 -7.65 11.26
CA ARG A 50 -4.09 -6.60 11.61
C ARG A 50 -5.45 -7.17 11.98
N TYR A 51 -5.98 -8.09 11.18
CA TYR A 51 -7.26 -8.74 11.47
C TYR A 51 -7.25 -9.50 12.79
N ALA A 52 -6.13 -10.14 13.14
CA ALA A 52 -5.96 -10.78 14.44
C ALA A 52 -6.01 -9.80 15.62
N ARG A 53 -5.63 -8.53 15.42
CA ARG A 53 -5.62 -7.49 16.47
C ARG A 53 -6.94 -6.72 16.57
N PHE A 54 -7.59 -6.41 15.45
CA PHE A 54 -8.74 -5.51 15.40
C PHE A 54 -10.08 -6.20 15.06
N GLY A 55 -10.03 -7.49 14.75
CA GLY A 55 -11.18 -8.30 14.37
C GLY A 55 -11.27 -8.51 12.86
N ALA A 56 -11.49 -9.77 12.48
CA ALA A 56 -11.66 -10.21 11.10
C ALA A 56 -13.13 -10.15 10.62
N ALA A 57 -14.07 -9.86 11.53
CA ALA A 57 -15.49 -9.80 11.21
C ALA A 57 -15.85 -8.41 10.64
N VAL A 58 -16.63 -8.41 9.56
CA VAL A 58 -17.08 -7.18 8.88
C VAL A 58 -18.15 -6.44 9.70
N CYS A 59 -18.97 -7.18 10.45
CA CYS A 59 -20.10 -6.63 11.21
C CYS A 59 -19.82 -6.64 12.72
N LEU A 60 -18.73 -5.98 13.15
CA LEU A 60 -18.55 -5.68 14.58
C LEU A 60 -19.51 -4.56 14.98
N GLN A 61 -20.01 -4.62 16.22
CA GLN A 61 -20.95 -3.63 16.75
C GLN A 61 -20.30 -2.23 16.91
N GLU A 62 -19.01 -2.21 17.22
CA GLU A 62 -18.18 -1.00 17.29
C GLU A 62 -16.85 -1.23 16.54
N PRO A 63 -16.85 -1.20 15.20
CA PRO A 63 -15.68 -1.51 14.40
C PRO A 63 -14.68 -0.35 14.38
N ASN A 64 -13.40 -0.67 14.25
CA ASN A 64 -12.40 0.32 13.92
C ASN A 64 -12.49 0.65 12.42
N ILE A 65 -12.93 1.87 12.11
CA ILE A 65 -13.13 2.37 10.73
C ILE A 65 -11.86 2.28 9.87
N LYS A 66 -10.67 2.33 10.48
CA LYS A 66 -9.38 2.22 9.77
C LYS A 66 -8.92 0.78 9.65
N GLU A 67 -8.92 0.04 10.76
CA GLU A 67 -8.13 -1.18 10.91
C GLU A 67 -8.92 -2.49 10.93
N THR A 68 -10.24 -2.47 11.17
CA THR A 68 -11.08 -3.68 11.12
C THR A 68 -11.25 -4.18 9.68
N ALA A 69 -11.62 -5.45 9.51
CA ALA A 69 -11.98 -6.02 8.20
C ALA A 69 -13.03 -5.17 7.47
N GLY A 70 -12.70 -4.77 6.24
CA GLY A 70 -13.53 -3.89 5.42
C GLY A 70 -13.34 -2.39 5.69
N GLY A 71 -12.43 -2.03 6.59
CA GLY A 71 -12.09 -0.63 6.90
C GLY A 71 -11.22 0.04 5.83
N LEU A 72 -10.86 1.30 6.08
CA LEU A 72 -10.07 2.13 5.15
C LEU A 72 -8.73 1.48 4.76
N ARG A 73 -8.09 0.74 5.67
CA ARG A 73 -6.83 0.06 5.37
C ARG A 73 -7.00 -1.06 4.35
N ASP A 74 -8.12 -1.77 4.34
CA ASP A 74 -8.37 -2.79 3.31
C ASP A 74 -8.50 -2.18 1.91
N PHE A 75 -9.12 -1.00 1.83
CA PHE A 75 -9.17 -0.23 0.58
C PHE A 75 -7.76 0.20 0.12
N GLN A 76 -6.96 0.78 1.03
CA GLN A 76 -5.57 1.16 0.72
C GLN A 76 -4.73 -0.06 0.32
N THR A 77 -4.88 -1.18 1.01
CA THR A 77 -4.23 -2.44 0.68
C THR A 77 -4.59 -2.90 -0.73
N ALA A 78 -5.87 -2.88 -1.11
CA ALA A 78 -6.29 -3.25 -2.47
C ALA A 78 -5.60 -2.37 -3.54
N LEU A 79 -5.53 -1.05 -3.31
CA LEU A 79 -4.84 -0.12 -4.20
C LEU A 79 -3.33 -0.41 -4.29
N TRP A 80 -2.66 -0.69 -3.18
CA TRP A 80 -1.25 -1.04 -3.17
C TRP A 80 -0.96 -2.35 -3.91
N LEU A 81 -1.83 -3.36 -3.76
CA LEU A 81 -1.70 -4.63 -4.48
C LEU A 81 -1.89 -4.41 -6.00
N ALA A 82 -2.90 -3.61 -6.38
CA ALA A 82 -3.17 -3.25 -7.77
C ALA A 82 -1.99 -2.47 -8.39
N HIS A 83 -1.44 -1.48 -7.67
CA HIS A 83 -0.25 -0.77 -8.07
C HIS A 83 0.95 -1.71 -8.20
N ALA A 84 1.23 -2.53 -7.18
CA ALA A 84 2.38 -3.43 -7.17
C ALA A 84 2.38 -4.37 -8.38
N ARG A 85 1.23 -4.97 -8.69
CA ARG A 85 1.09 -5.98 -9.75
C ARG A 85 0.93 -5.37 -11.15
N HIS A 86 0.13 -4.32 -11.29
CA HIS A 86 -0.26 -3.78 -12.59
C HIS A 86 0.32 -2.39 -12.89
N GLY A 87 0.89 -1.70 -11.90
CA GLY A 87 1.40 -0.33 -12.05
C GLY A 87 0.30 0.71 -12.13
N TYR A 88 -0.93 0.39 -11.70
CA TYR A 88 -1.99 1.38 -11.60
C TYR A 88 -1.61 2.46 -10.60
N LYS A 89 -1.58 3.70 -11.06
CA LYS A 89 -1.47 4.87 -10.18
C LYS A 89 -2.88 5.23 -9.78
N THR A 90 -3.16 5.16 -8.49
CA THR A 90 -4.44 5.64 -7.95
C THR A 90 -4.60 7.13 -8.27
N LEU A 91 -5.84 7.58 -8.45
CA LEU A 91 -6.27 8.96 -8.72
C LEU A 91 -5.51 10.02 -7.92
#